data_AF-A0A3P1ZW91-F1
#
_entry.id   AF-A0A3P1ZW91-F1
#
_cell.length_a   1.000
_cell.length_b   1.000
_cell.length_c   1.000
_cell.angle_alpha   90.00
_cell.angle_beta   90.00
_cell.angle_gamma   90.00
#
_symmetry.space_group_name_H-M   'P 1'
#
loop_
_entity.id
_entity.type
_entity.pdbx_description
1 polymer ?
#
loop_
_entity_poly.entity_id
_entity_poly.type
_entity_poly.pdbx_seq_one_letter_code
_entity_poly.pdbx_strand_id
1 'polypeptide(L)'
;MSIQATGMRAYTEALQHFKKVQGSLQEGMPVSGKTLFAKTLDQSLLRDTVDRGENFGAQADFITYPDHRRIPVMSENSFTDTVKNSLHKVNSLDAAKNRAVTDFASGRNQNVHELMISMQKSSLAMKLTTAVRGKVLEAYKEISRLQF
;
A
#
# COMPACT_ATOMS: atom_id res chain seq x y z
N MET A 1 11.44 -38.94 -11.38
CA MET A 1 12.37 -37.92 -10.88
C MET A 1 11.64 -37.09 -9.84
N SER A 2 12.12 -37.09 -8.59
CA SER A 2 11.36 -36.65 -7.41
C SER A 2 11.26 -35.13 -7.29
N ILE A 3 10.05 -34.65 -7.02
CA ILE A 3 9.68 -33.24 -6.80
C ILE A 3 10.41 -32.63 -5.57
N GLN A 4 10.97 -33.47 -4.68
CA GLN A 4 11.83 -33.05 -3.58
C GLN A 4 13.15 -32.40 -4.02
N ALA A 5 13.66 -32.69 -5.22
CA ALA A 5 14.95 -32.17 -5.69
C ALA A 5 14.89 -30.72 -6.21
N THR A 6 13.71 -30.22 -6.57
CA THR A 6 13.54 -28.84 -7.05
C THR A 6 13.32 -27.87 -5.88
N GLY A 7 12.58 -28.28 -4.85
CA GLY A 7 12.37 -27.49 -3.64
C GLY A 7 13.66 -27.28 -2.84
N MET A 8 14.52 -28.30 -2.75
CA MET A 8 15.83 -28.15 -2.10
C MET A 8 16.74 -27.22 -2.89
N ARG A 9 16.78 -27.29 -4.24
CA ARG A 9 17.60 -26.37 -5.07
C ARG A 9 17.17 -24.91 -4.94
N ALA A 10 15.87 -24.63 -4.99
CA ALA A 10 15.35 -23.27 -4.83
C ALA A 10 15.68 -22.68 -3.45
N TYR A 11 15.66 -23.51 -2.39
CA TYR A 11 16.07 -23.09 -1.05
C TYR A 11 17.58 -22.83 -0.97
N THR A 12 18.43 -23.67 -1.56
CA THR A 12 19.88 -23.43 -1.60
C THR A 12 20.23 -22.17 -2.41
N GLU A 13 19.51 -21.93 -3.51
CA GLU A 13 19.72 -20.75 -4.37
C GLU A 13 19.30 -19.47 -3.65
N ALA A 14 18.14 -19.46 -2.97
CA ALA A 14 17.68 -18.33 -2.17
C ALA A 14 18.65 -17.99 -1.02
N LEU A 15 19.20 -19.00 -0.34
CA LEU A 15 20.18 -18.80 0.72
C LEU A 15 21.52 -18.23 0.21
N GLN A 16 21.96 -18.62 -0.99
CA GLN A 16 23.17 -18.04 -1.60
C GLN A 16 22.98 -16.58 -1.99
N HIS A 17 21.81 -16.23 -2.54
CA HIS A 17 21.48 -14.84 -2.87
C HIS A 17 21.37 -13.96 -1.63
N PHE A 18 20.80 -14.47 -0.54
CA PHE A 18 20.70 -13.72 0.72
C PHE A 18 22.08 -13.41 1.33
N LYS A 19 23.00 -14.39 1.35
CA LYS A 19 24.36 -14.19 1.87
C LYS A 19 25.14 -13.16 1.04
N LYS A 20 24.93 -13.11 -0.28
CA LYS A 20 25.55 -12.14 -1.20
C LYS A 20 25.04 -10.72 -0.96
N VAL A 21 23.72 -10.55 -0.77
CA VAL A 21 23.10 -9.25 -0.51
C VAL A 21 23.47 -8.72 0.88
N GLN A 22 23.48 -9.58 1.91
CA GLN A 22 23.84 -9.19 3.26
C GLN A 22 25.34 -8.82 3.39
N GLY A 23 26.23 -9.51 2.66
CA GLY A 23 27.64 -9.14 2.56
C GLY A 23 27.86 -7.77 1.92
N SER A 24 27.11 -7.45 0.87
CA SER A 24 27.20 -6.13 0.20
C SER A 24 26.61 -4.96 1.00
N LEU A 25 25.89 -5.23 2.08
CA LEU A 25 25.30 -4.22 2.97
C LEU A 25 26.15 -3.95 4.22
N GLN A 26 27.08 -4.84 4.58
CA GLN A 26 28.01 -4.65 5.71
C GLN A 26 29.36 -4.06 5.30
N GLU A 27 29.78 -4.21 4.04
CA GLU A 27 30.94 -3.52 3.51
C GLU A 27 30.54 -2.09 3.08
N GLY A 28 30.79 -1.12 3.96
CA GLY A 28 30.71 0.30 3.64
C GLY A 28 31.72 0.64 2.55
N MET A 29 31.34 0.47 1.28
CA MET A 29 32.10 0.95 0.15
C MET A 29 31.83 2.45 -0.05
N PRO A 30 32.87 3.28 -0.29
CA PRO A 30 32.66 4.65 -0.72
C PRO A 30 31.91 4.64 -2.05
N VAL A 31 30.79 5.36 -2.13
CA VAL A 31 30.05 5.62 -3.37
C VAL A 31 30.94 6.36 -4.35
N SER A 32 31.69 5.59 -5.14
CA SER A 32 32.61 6.07 -6.16
C SER A 32 31.83 6.66 -7.34
N GLY A 33 31.60 7.98 -7.30
CA GLY A 33 31.75 8.96 -8.39
C GLY A 33 31.12 8.76 -9.76
N LYS A 34 30.33 7.70 -10.03
CA LYS A 34 29.76 7.43 -11.36
C LYS A 34 28.33 6.91 -11.27
N THR A 35 27.46 7.68 -10.62
CA THR A 35 26.01 7.47 -10.71
C THR A 35 25.53 7.88 -12.11
N LEU A 36 24.49 7.20 -12.62
CA LEU A 36 23.84 7.55 -13.90
C LEU A 36 23.45 9.03 -13.98
N PHE A 37 23.16 9.65 -12.84
CA PHE A 37 22.91 11.08 -12.69
C PHE A 37 24.08 11.97 -13.14
N ALA A 38 25.31 11.65 -12.75
CA ALA A 38 26.48 12.43 -13.15
C ALA A 38 26.70 12.35 -14.66
N LYS A 39 26.49 11.16 -15.25
CA LYS A 39 26.63 10.93 -16.70
C LYS A 39 25.58 11.70 -17.52
N THR A 40 24.35 11.78 -17.03
CA THR A 40 23.27 12.54 -17.70
C THR A 40 23.42 14.05 -17.55
N LEU A 41 23.99 14.51 -16.44
CA LEU A 41 24.21 15.94 -16.19
C LEU A 41 25.36 16.48 -17.04
N ASP A 42 26.50 15.78 -17.10
CA ASP A 42 27.61 16.14 -17.99
C ASP A 42 27.16 16.21 -19.46
N GLN A 43 26.37 15.24 -19.91
CA GLN A 43 25.90 15.20 -21.29
C GLN A 43 25.00 16.40 -21.66
N SER A 44 24.36 17.03 -20.67
CA SER A 44 23.57 18.25 -20.86
C SER A 44 24.42 19.52 -20.88
N LEU A 45 25.53 19.52 -20.14
CA LEU A 45 26.42 20.68 -19.98
C LEU A 45 27.47 20.79 -21.10
N LEU A 46 27.71 19.70 -21.85
CA LEU A 46 28.58 19.70 -23.02
C LEU A 46 27.92 20.21 -24.32
N ARG A 47 26.64 20.65 -24.30
CA ARG A 47 26.00 21.24 -25.48
C ARG A 47 26.32 22.74 -25.60
N ASP A 48 27.58 23.04 -25.92
CA ASP A 48 28.10 24.40 -26.17
C ASP A 48 28.18 24.73 -27.68
N THR A 49 27.06 24.63 -28.39
CA THR A 49 26.94 25.27 -29.71
C THR A 49 25.63 26.02 -29.76
N VAL A 50 25.63 27.15 -29.06
CA VAL A 50 24.84 28.32 -29.45
C VAL A 50 25.49 28.86 -30.72
N ASP A 51 25.09 28.35 -31.88
CA ASP A 51 25.39 29.01 -33.15
C ASP A 51 24.15 29.73 -33.68
N ARG A 52 24.48 30.88 -34.24
CA ARG A 52 23.71 32.07 -34.48
C ARG A 52 23.11 32.01 -35.88
N GLY A 53 21.84 32.39 -36.00
CA GLY A 53 21.20 32.86 -37.23
C GLY A 53 21.13 31.85 -38.38
N GLU A 54 19.92 31.42 -38.73
CA GLU A 54 19.37 31.44 -40.09
C GLU A 54 18.13 30.51 -40.14
N ASN A 55 17.06 31.03 -40.75
CA ASN A 55 15.79 30.37 -41.10
C ASN A 55 14.71 30.28 -40.01
N PHE A 56 14.05 31.41 -39.81
CA PHE A 56 12.66 31.50 -39.37
C PHE A 56 11.73 30.79 -40.38
N GLY A 57 11.63 29.47 -40.29
CA GLY A 57 10.60 28.68 -40.92
C GLY A 57 9.74 28.06 -39.83
N ALA A 58 8.46 28.44 -39.78
CA ALA A 58 7.48 28.01 -38.79
C ALA A 58 7.45 26.49 -38.61
N GLN A 59 8.15 26.00 -37.59
CA GLN A 59 7.88 24.72 -36.96
C GLN A 59 7.74 25.04 -35.48
N ALA A 60 6.56 25.57 -35.12
CA ALA A 60 6.07 25.41 -33.77
C ALA A 60 5.94 23.91 -33.57
N ASP A 61 6.98 23.30 -33.01
CA ASP A 61 6.98 21.94 -32.55
C ASP A 61 5.87 21.88 -31.50
N PHE A 62 4.68 21.47 -31.94
CA PHE A 62 3.51 21.35 -31.10
C PHE A 62 3.89 20.28 -30.09
N ILE A 63 4.32 20.71 -28.90
CA ILE A 63 4.48 19.85 -27.72
C ILE A 63 3.11 19.20 -27.55
N THR A 64 2.95 18.03 -28.15
CA THR A 64 1.75 17.23 -28.03
C THR A 64 1.75 16.80 -26.59
N TYR A 65 0.90 17.44 -25.77
CA TYR A 65 0.63 16.95 -24.44
C TYR A 65 0.25 15.47 -24.60
N PRO A 66 0.98 14.55 -23.93
CA PRO A 66 0.63 13.14 -24.03
C PRO A 66 -0.82 13.02 -23.60
N ASP A 67 -1.67 12.61 -24.54
CA ASP A 67 -3.07 12.30 -24.31
C ASP A 67 -3.15 11.50 -23.02
N HIS A 68 -3.79 12.08 -22.01
CA HIS A 68 -4.00 11.44 -20.73
C HIS A 68 -5.00 10.32 -20.95
N ARG A 69 -4.53 9.20 -21.53
CA ARG A 69 -5.25 7.94 -21.54
C ARG A 69 -5.64 7.71 -20.10
N ARG A 70 -6.92 7.88 -19.80
CA ARG A 70 -7.50 7.47 -18.54
C ARG A 70 -7.27 5.98 -18.47
N ILE A 71 -6.16 5.58 -17.87
CA ILE A 71 -5.97 4.24 -17.35
C ILE A 71 -7.20 4.01 -16.49
N PRO A 72 -8.09 3.08 -16.86
CA PRO A 72 -9.23 2.77 -16.03
C PRO A 72 -8.64 2.30 -14.72
N VAL A 73 -8.73 3.12 -13.69
CA VAL A 73 -8.55 2.68 -12.32
C VAL A 73 -9.62 1.61 -12.13
N MET A 74 -9.22 0.36 -12.30
CA MET A 74 -10.04 -0.78 -11.89
C MET A 74 -10.30 -0.55 -10.41
N SER A 75 -11.50 -0.07 -10.10
CA SER A 75 -11.92 0.21 -8.74
C SER A 75 -12.05 -1.14 -8.05
N GLU A 76 -10.93 -1.63 -7.53
CA GLU A 76 -10.87 -2.99 -6.98
C GLU A 76 -11.65 -3.10 -5.67
N ASN A 77 -12.20 -2.00 -5.13
CA ASN A 77 -13.40 -1.90 -4.31
C ASN A 77 -13.71 -0.42 -4.07
N SER A 78 -14.97 0.00 -4.05
CA SER A 78 -15.30 1.38 -3.68
C SER A 78 -15.09 1.60 -2.17
N PHE A 79 -14.87 2.86 -1.77
CA PHE A 79 -14.83 3.21 -0.33
C PHE A 79 -16.12 2.77 0.37
N THR A 80 -17.27 2.95 -0.27
CA THR A 80 -18.58 2.54 0.24
C THR A 80 -18.62 1.03 0.48
N ASP A 81 -18.11 0.21 -0.44
CA ASP A 81 -18.03 -1.24 -0.28
C ASP A 81 -17.12 -1.62 0.89
N THR A 82 -15.99 -0.94 1.04
CA THR A 82 -15.06 -1.16 2.15
C THR A 82 -15.71 -0.86 3.50
N VAL A 83 -16.42 0.25 3.62
CA VAL A 83 -17.17 0.62 4.84
C VAL A 83 -18.28 -0.39 5.12
N LYS A 84 -19.06 -0.76 4.10
CA LYS A 84 -20.13 -1.76 4.23
C LYS A 84 -19.59 -3.11 4.71
N ASN A 85 -18.52 -3.59 4.09
CA ASN A 85 -17.85 -4.83 4.47
C ASN A 85 -17.29 -4.76 5.91
N SER A 86 -16.73 -3.61 6.30
CA SER A 86 -16.25 -3.38 7.66
C SER A 86 -17.37 -3.42 8.69
N LEU A 87 -18.54 -2.83 8.39
CA LEU A 87 -19.72 -2.89 9.25
C LEU A 87 -20.25 -4.32 9.40
N HIS A 88 -20.32 -5.08 8.30
CA HIS A 88 -20.66 -6.50 8.35
C HIS A 88 -19.66 -7.28 9.21
N LYS A 89 -18.36 -6.97 9.10
CA LYS A 89 -17.33 -7.58 9.93
C LYS A 89 -17.55 -7.27 11.42
N VAL A 90 -17.85 -6.04 11.77
CA VAL A 90 -18.10 -5.67 13.18
C VAL A 90 -19.34 -6.41 13.72
N ASN A 91 -20.41 -6.52 12.93
CA ASN A 91 -21.59 -7.32 13.30
C ASN A 91 -21.23 -8.80 13.51
N SER A 92 -20.37 -9.36 12.65
CA SER A 92 -19.91 -10.75 12.81
C SER A 92 -19.08 -10.95 14.09
N LEU A 93 -18.27 -9.96 14.47
CA LEU A 93 -17.47 -10.00 15.70
C LEU A 93 -18.37 -9.91 16.94
N ASP A 94 -19.41 -9.08 16.91
CA ASP A 94 -20.38 -9.00 18.01
C ASP A 94 -21.18 -10.29 18.17
N ALA A 95 -21.64 -10.89 17.06
CA ALA A 95 -22.28 -12.18 17.08
C ALA A 95 -21.34 -13.29 17.61
N ALA A 96 -20.07 -13.29 17.23
CA ALA A 96 -19.07 -14.23 17.74
C ALA A 96 -18.86 -14.07 19.26
N LYS A 97 -18.75 -12.83 19.74
CA LYS A 97 -18.71 -12.51 21.18
C LYS A 97 -19.95 -13.06 21.90
N ASN A 98 -21.15 -12.79 21.40
CA ASN A 98 -22.40 -13.24 22.04
C ASN A 98 -22.48 -14.77 22.11
N ARG A 99 -22.03 -15.48 21.07
CA ARG A 99 -21.92 -16.94 21.08
C ARG A 99 -20.92 -17.42 22.13
N ALA A 100 -19.70 -16.86 22.14
CA ALA A 100 -18.67 -17.21 23.11
C ALA A 100 -19.13 -16.99 24.56
N VAL A 101 -19.85 -15.89 24.84
CA VAL A 101 -20.46 -15.62 26.16
C VAL A 101 -21.48 -16.71 26.51
N THR A 102 -22.34 -17.08 25.56
CA THR A 102 -23.37 -18.10 25.77
C THR A 102 -22.77 -19.49 26.00
N ASP A 103 -21.76 -19.85 25.21
CA ASP A 103 -21.05 -21.13 25.33
C ASP A 103 -20.27 -21.22 26.64
N PHE A 104 -19.71 -20.10 27.09
CA PHE A 104 -19.06 -20.00 28.39
C PHE A 104 -20.04 -20.11 29.57
N ALA A 105 -21.13 -19.35 29.54
CA ALA A 105 -22.14 -19.39 30.58
C ALA A 105 -22.85 -20.75 30.69
N SER A 106 -23.02 -21.45 29.57
CA SER A 106 -23.61 -22.80 29.53
C SER A 106 -22.62 -23.92 29.89
N GLY A 107 -21.35 -23.60 30.12
CA GLY A 107 -20.30 -24.58 30.41
C GLY A 107 -19.84 -25.42 29.22
N ARG A 108 -20.37 -25.18 28.01
CA ARG A 108 -19.95 -25.86 26.77
C ARG A 108 -18.51 -25.53 26.39
N ASN A 109 -18.05 -24.32 26.68
CA ASN A 109 -16.67 -23.90 26.49
C ASN A 109 -16.15 -23.22 27.76
N GLN A 110 -15.12 -23.77 28.40
CA GLN A 110 -14.55 -23.20 29.62
C GLN A 110 -13.31 -22.33 29.36
N ASN A 111 -12.97 -22.07 28.09
CA ASN A 111 -11.81 -21.27 27.72
C ASN A 111 -12.08 -19.77 27.91
N VAL A 112 -11.74 -19.27 29.10
CA VAL A 112 -11.83 -17.84 29.46
C VAL A 112 -11.00 -16.96 28.52
N HIS A 113 -9.86 -17.44 28.03
CA HIS A 113 -8.96 -16.66 27.19
C HIS A 113 -9.60 -16.35 25.82
N GLU A 114 -10.23 -17.34 25.21
CA GLU A 114 -10.95 -17.18 23.94
C GLU A 114 -12.17 -16.26 24.08
N LEU A 115 -12.89 -16.35 25.19
CA LEU A 115 -13.97 -15.43 25.53
C LEU A 115 -13.44 -13.99 25.63
N MET A 116 -12.38 -13.78 26.41
CA MET A 116 -11.78 -12.45 26.57
C MET A 116 -11.31 -11.87 25.23
N ILE A 117 -10.64 -12.67 24.39
CA ILE A 117 -10.20 -12.23 23.05
C ILE A 117 -11.40 -11.83 22.20
N SER A 118 -12.47 -12.62 22.19
CA SER A 118 -13.68 -12.34 21.42
C SER A 118 -14.37 -11.05 21.88
N MET A 119 -14.45 -10.86 23.19
CA MET A 119 -14.97 -9.63 23.81
C MET A 119 -14.13 -8.40 23.45
N GLN A 120 -12.81 -8.50 23.55
CA GLN A 120 -11.89 -7.41 23.20
C GLN A 120 -11.98 -7.04 21.72
N LYS A 121 -12.00 -8.03 20.81
CA LYS A 121 -12.15 -7.81 19.36
C LYS A 121 -13.43 -7.06 19.04
N SER A 122 -14.57 -7.52 19.59
CA SER A 122 -15.86 -6.87 19.37
C SER A 122 -15.89 -5.44 19.93
N SER A 123 -15.39 -5.24 21.15
CA SER A 123 -15.35 -3.93 21.81
C SER A 123 -14.49 -2.93 21.03
N LEU A 124 -13.28 -3.35 20.62
CA LEU A 124 -12.37 -2.52 19.83
C LEU A 124 -12.96 -2.17 18.47
N ALA A 125 -13.54 -3.15 17.77
CA ALA A 125 -14.17 -2.91 16.47
C ALA A 125 -15.34 -1.93 16.55
N MET A 126 -16.17 -2.02 17.61
CA MET A 126 -17.27 -1.08 17.85
C MET A 126 -16.79 0.33 18.19
N LYS A 127 -15.75 0.45 19.02
CA LYS A 127 -15.12 1.76 19.31
C LYS A 127 -14.59 2.40 18.04
N LEU A 128 -13.86 1.65 17.22
CA LEU A 128 -13.35 2.13 15.94
C LEU A 128 -14.49 2.57 15.01
N THR A 129 -15.55 1.76 14.89
CA THR A 129 -16.72 2.09 14.07
C THR A 129 -17.37 3.40 14.51
N THR A 130 -17.49 3.62 15.82
CA THR A 130 -18.05 4.85 16.38
C THR A 130 -17.17 6.06 16.09
N ALA A 131 -15.84 5.91 16.22
CA ALA A 131 -14.89 6.96 15.90
C ALA A 131 -14.96 7.35 14.41
N VAL A 132 -14.98 6.37 13.51
CA VAL A 132 -15.12 6.60 12.06
C VAL A 132 -16.46 7.25 11.75
N ARG A 133 -17.57 6.76 12.33
CA ARG A 133 -18.89 7.39 12.18
C ARG A 133 -18.84 8.87 12.59
N GLY A 134 -18.21 9.18 13.71
CA GLY A 134 -18.02 10.56 14.16
C GLY A 134 -17.29 11.41 13.13
N LYS A 135 -16.20 10.89 12.56
CA LYS A 135 -15.41 11.59 11.53
C LYS A 135 -16.15 11.79 10.21
N VAL A 136 -16.97 10.83 9.79
CA VAL A 136 -17.82 10.98 8.61
C VAL A 136 -18.86 12.09 8.81
N LEU A 137 -19.49 12.13 9.99
CA LEU A 137 -20.45 13.20 10.33
C LEU A 137 -19.78 14.58 10.43
N GLU A 138 -18.56 14.64 10.95
CA GLU A 138 -17.75 15.86 11.00
C GLU A 138 -17.40 16.35 9.60
N ALA A 139 -16.92 15.47 8.72
CA ALA A 139 -16.62 15.80 7.33
C ALA A 139 -17.86 16.28 6.57
N TYR A 140 -19.02 15.66 6.78
CA TYR A 140 -20.28 16.12 6.21
C TYR A 140 -20.63 17.54 6.68
N LYS A 141 -20.52 17.80 7.99
CA LYS A 141 -20.76 19.13 8.55
C LYS A 141 -19.80 20.16 7.96
N GLU A 142 -18.53 19.82 7.79
CA GLU A 142 -17.54 20.73 7.23
C GLU A 142 -17.85 21.10 5.78
N ILE A 143 -18.18 20.11 4.93
CA ILE A 143 -18.61 20.36 3.55
C ILE A 143 -19.86 21.25 3.52
N SER A 144 -20.82 21.03 4.43
CA SER A 144 -22.03 21.85 4.51
C SER A 144 -21.76 23.30 4.96
N ARG A 145 -20.65 23.56 5.66
CA ARG A 145 -20.24 24.90 6.11
C ARG A 145 -19.43 25.66 5.08
N LEU A 146 -18.73 24.95 4.19
CA LEU A 146 -17.98 25.57 3.09
C LEU A 146 -18.90 26.08 1.98
N GLN A 147 -20.14 25.59 1.93
CA GLN A 147 -21.18 26.14 1.07
C GLN A 147 -21.86 27.27 1.83
N PHE A 148 -21.81 28.48 1.25
CA PHE A 148 -22.35 29.78 1.71
C PHE A 148 -21.39 30.66 2.52
#